data_AF-A0A2W5PU83-F1
#
_entry.id   AF-A0A2W5PU83-F1
#
_cell.length_a   1.000
_cell.length_b   1.000
_cell.length_c   1.000
_cell.angle_alpha   90.00
_cell.angle_beta   90.00
_cell.angle_gamma   90.00
#
_symmetry.space_group_name_H-M   'P 1'
#
loop_
_entity.id
_entity.type
_entity.pdbx_description
1 polymer ?
#
loop_
_entity_poly.entity_id
_entity_poly.type
_entity_poly.pdbx_seq_one_letter_code
_entity_poly.pdbx_strand_id
1 'polypeptide(L)'
;MSAARVTASALLWTTVCTVGVAFILLMRNIYTAVERVLLVLAAMMAAGFVISAFLAGPDWSAGAAGMVPTFPPGAELLIIALVGTNFSINAAFFTSYATRERGIRADQYRDATITDTIPGIVAPGIMTCLVIMVAAAVLGHTGEKVTTLVQLANVFEPLAGKAGSMIFVIGFFVAAFSSMLANATAGGTLLADGLGASGGFEGKRSKLLVACVLGFGLFAVALAPGSRVQLIIFAQAMTVLVAPFLGAMLLVIANTRLMGDLRNTWWQNLFVGIGFLAILLSSGLLVAKLTGIA
;
A
#
# COMPACT_ATOMS: atom_id res chain seq x y z
N MET A 1 19.20 22.50 4.39
CA MET A 1 19.22 22.48 2.91
C MET A 1 18.13 23.42 2.38
N SER A 2 18.39 24.23 1.35
CA SER A 2 17.34 25.05 0.72
C SER A 2 16.22 24.16 0.14
N ALA A 3 14.96 24.57 0.28
CA ALA A 3 13.79 23.84 -0.22
C ALA A 3 13.89 23.48 -1.72
N ALA A 4 14.56 24.32 -2.52
CA ALA A 4 14.84 24.06 -3.92
C ALA A 4 15.74 22.84 -4.14
N ARG A 5 16.77 22.64 -3.30
CA ARG A 5 17.69 21.48 -3.40
C ARG A 5 17.03 20.16 -3.00
N VAL A 6 16.15 20.20 -2.00
CA VAL A 6 15.38 19.01 -1.57
C VAL A 6 14.39 18.60 -2.66
N THR A 7 13.73 19.57 -3.29
CA THR A 7 12.78 19.33 -4.39
C THR A 7 13.49 18.76 -5.61
N ALA A 8 14.64 19.35 -6.00
CA ALA A 8 15.46 18.85 -7.11
C ALA A 8 16.01 17.43 -6.85
N SER A 9 16.46 17.14 -5.63
CA SER A 9 16.93 15.80 -5.25
C SER A 9 15.83 14.75 -5.31
N ALA A 10 14.64 15.06 -4.80
CA ALA A 10 13.50 14.14 -4.85
C ALA A 10 13.05 13.86 -6.29
N LEU A 11 13.03 14.87 -7.16
CA LEU A 11 12.68 14.69 -8.58
C LEU A 11 13.72 13.85 -9.31
N LEU A 12 15.00 14.06 -9.02
CA LEU A 12 16.09 13.27 -9.58
C LEU A 12 15.95 11.80 -9.19
N TRP A 13 15.80 11.51 -7.90
CA TRP A 13 15.63 10.13 -7.43
C TRP A 13 14.35 9.47 -7.96
N THR A 14 13.24 10.22 -8.02
CA THR A 14 11.99 9.70 -8.60
C THR A 14 12.16 9.37 -10.07
N THR A 15 12.86 10.22 -10.83
CA THR A 15 13.19 9.97 -12.25
C THR A 15 14.06 8.73 -12.39
N VAL A 16 15.13 8.61 -11.60
CA VAL A 16 16.04 7.45 -11.62
C VAL A 16 15.27 6.16 -11.32
N CYS A 17 14.44 6.14 -10.28
CA CYS A 17 13.61 4.98 -9.94
C CYS A 17 12.60 4.66 -11.04
N THR A 18 11.95 5.68 -11.61
CA THR A 18 10.99 5.52 -12.71
C THR A 18 11.64 4.88 -13.94
N VAL A 19 12.80 5.37 -14.35
CA VAL A 19 13.57 4.81 -15.47
C VAL A 19 14.04 3.40 -15.14
N GLY A 20 14.50 3.15 -13.91
CA GLY A 20 14.89 1.82 -13.45
C GLY A 20 13.75 0.80 -13.52
N VAL A 21 12.57 1.16 -13.02
CA VAL A 21 11.36 0.32 -13.10
C VAL A 21 10.97 0.08 -14.56
N ALA A 22 10.94 1.12 -15.39
CA ALA A 22 10.64 0.98 -16.81
C ALA A 22 11.63 0.05 -17.53
N PHE A 23 12.92 0.15 -17.21
CA PHE A 23 13.96 -0.73 -17.75
C PHE A 23 13.77 -2.19 -17.32
N ILE A 24 13.48 -2.44 -16.03
CA ILE A 24 13.24 -3.80 -15.52
C ILE A 24 12.01 -4.41 -16.17
N LEU A 25 10.93 -3.64 -16.37
CA LEU A 25 9.72 -4.11 -17.06
C LEU A 25 9.94 -4.47 -18.53
N LEU A 26 10.96 -3.87 -19.18
CA LEU A 26 11.37 -4.24 -20.52
C LEU A 26 12.22 -5.53 -20.53
N MET A 27 12.89 -5.85 -19.42
CA MET A 27 13.87 -6.92 -19.31
C MET A 27 13.35 -8.10 -18.47
N ARG A 28 12.66 -9.04 -19.13
CA ARG A 28 12.00 -10.20 -18.49
C ARG A 28 12.89 -11.06 -17.59
N ASN A 29 14.15 -11.27 -17.96
CA ASN A 29 15.07 -12.12 -17.19
C ASN A 29 15.54 -11.46 -15.88
N ILE A 30 15.40 -10.14 -15.76
CA ILE A 30 15.80 -9.36 -14.60
C ILE A 30 14.67 -9.29 -13.57
N TYR A 31 13.41 -9.31 -14.01
CA TYR A 31 12.24 -9.22 -13.13
C TYR A 31 12.26 -10.27 -12.01
N THR A 32 12.39 -11.55 -12.34
CA THR A 32 12.38 -12.64 -11.35
C THR A 32 13.57 -12.56 -10.38
N ALA A 33 14.75 -12.16 -10.87
CA ALA A 33 15.93 -12.00 -10.03
C ALA A 33 15.78 -10.81 -9.07
N VAL A 34 15.26 -9.69 -9.57
CA VAL A 34 14.99 -8.48 -8.78
C VAL A 34 13.91 -8.74 -7.74
N GLU A 35 12.81 -9.41 -8.11
CA GLU A 35 11.73 -9.75 -7.17
C GLU A 35 12.24 -10.55 -5.96
N ARG A 36 13.09 -11.56 -6.18
CA ARG A 36 13.68 -12.34 -5.07
C ARG A 36 14.53 -11.48 -4.13
N VAL A 37 15.37 -10.61 -4.69
CA VAL A 37 16.20 -9.70 -3.90
C VAL A 37 15.32 -8.72 -3.10
N LEU A 38 14.28 -8.18 -3.73
CA LEU A 38 13.34 -7.26 -3.10
C LEU A 38 12.57 -7.93 -1.95
N LEU A 39 12.13 -9.18 -2.14
CA LEU A 39 11.46 -9.97 -1.11
C LEU A 39 12.36 -10.22 0.11
N VAL A 40 13.62 -10.61 -0.10
CA VAL A 40 14.59 -10.82 0.99
C VAL A 40 14.82 -9.53 1.78
N LEU A 41 15.02 -8.41 1.08
CA LEU A 41 15.27 -7.12 1.71
C LEU A 41 14.02 -6.60 2.44
N ALA A 42 12.82 -6.80 1.89
CA ALA A 42 11.57 -6.48 2.56
C ALA A 42 11.36 -7.35 3.81
N ALA A 43 11.70 -8.64 3.75
CA ALA A 43 11.65 -9.54 4.91
C ALA A 43 12.65 -9.11 5.99
N MET A 44 13.87 -8.70 5.62
CA MET A 44 14.85 -8.15 6.58
C MET A 44 14.35 -6.86 7.23
N MET A 45 13.74 -5.96 6.45
CA MET A 45 13.12 -4.74 6.99
C MET A 45 12.00 -5.07 7.97
N ALA A 46 11.11 -6.02 7.61
CA ALA A 46 10.03 -6.46 8.47
C ALA A 46 10.57 -7.08 9.77
N ALA A 47 11.58 -7.94 9.69
CA ALA A 47 12.26 -8.46 10.88
C ALA A 47 12.84 -7.33 11.74
N GLY A 48 13.45 -6.32 11.12
CA GLY A 48 13.96 -5.13 11.81
C GLY A 48 12.88 -4.39 12.60
N PHE A 49 11.68 -4.21 12.03
CA PHE A 49 10.54 -3.61 12.73
C PHE A 49 10.03 -4.47 13.88
N VAL A 50 9.94 -5.80 13.69
CA VAL A 50 9.51 -6.73 14.74
C VAL A 50 10.49 -6.66 15.91
N ILE A 51 11.79 -6.77 15.64
CA ILE A 51 12.84 -6.65 16.66
C ILE A 51 12.77 -5.29 17.35
N SER A 52 12.61 -4.22 16.59
CA SER A 52 12.46 -2.85 17.11
C SER A 52 11.25 -2.71 18.04
N ALA A 53 10.13 -3.37 17.72
CA ALA A 53 8.92 -3.35 18.55
C ALA A 53 9.14 -4.02 19.91
N PHE A 54 9.93 -5.09 19.98
CA PHE A 54 10.26 -5.70 21.27
C PHE A 54 11.33 -4.91 22.03
N LEU A 55 12.34 -4.37 21.35
CA LEU A 55 13.40 -3.58 21.97
C LEU A 55 12.92 -2.22 22.48
N ALA A 56 11.94 -1.61 21.81
CA ALA A 56 11.39 -0.32 22.23
C ALA A 56 10.63 -0.40 23.55
N GLY A 57 10.31 -1.60 24.04
CA GLY A 57 9.54 -1.81 25.26
C GLY A 57 8.20 -1.05 25.27
N PRO A 58 7.36 -1.15 24.21
CA PRO A 58 6.07 -0.47 24.19
C PRO A 58 5.19 -0.99 25.33
N ASP A 59 4.31 -0.14 25.83
CA ASP A 59 3.27 -0.55 26.75
C ASP A 59 2.24 -1.41 26.01
N TRP A 60 2.40 -2.73 26.10
CA TRP A 60 1.52 -3.72 25.49
C TRP A 60 0.09 -3.63 26.02
N SER A 61 -0.09 -3.19 27.27
CA SER A 61 -1.43 -3.01 27.85
C SER A 61 -2.15 -1.82 27.23
N ALA A 62 -1.45 -0.70 27.04
CA ALA A 62 -1.95 0.46 26.31
C ALA A 62 -2.20 0.12 24.82
N GLY A 63 -1.32 -0.66 24.20
CA GLY A 63 -1.51 -1.17 22.84
C GLY A 63 -2.80 -2.00 22.69
N ALA A 64 -3.07 -2.90 23.66
CA ALA A 64 -4.30 -3.68 23.69
C ALA A 64 -5.55 -2.79 23.92
N ALA A 65 -5.45 -1.78 24.79
CA ALA A 65 -6.53 -0.80 24.98
C ALA A 65 -6.81 0.00 23.70
N GLY A 66 -5.78 0.26 22.88
CA GLY A 66 -5.90 0.92 21.57
C GLY A 66 -6.69 0.13 20.52
N MET A 67 -7.01 -1.15 20.77
CA MET A 67 -7.91 -1.91 19.90
C MET A 67 -9.37 -1.45 19.99
N VAL A 68 -9.72 -0.67 21.01
CA VAL A 68 -11.04 -0.03 21.09
C VAL A 68 -11.08 1.12 20.09
N PRO A 69 -11.96 1.08 19.06
CA PRO A 69 -11.99 2.09 18.02
C PRO A 69 -12.32 3.46 18.60
N THR A 70 -11.45 4.44 18.33
CA THR A 70 -11.68 5.85 18.64
C THR A 70 -11.41 6.68 17.39
N PHE A 71 -12.03 7.86 17.30
CA PHE A 71 -11.77 8.84 16.24
C PHE A 71 -11.23 10.13 16.86
N PRO A 72 -9.90 10.23 17.09
CA PRO A 72 -9.29 11.42 17.65
C PRO A 72 -9.43 12.62 16.69
N PRO A 73 -9.77 13.82 17.20
CA PRO A 73 -9.84 15.03 16.38
C PRO A 73 -8.51 15.30 15.66
N GLY A 74 -8.56 15.58 14.36
CA GLY A 74 -7.39 15.86 13.53
C GLY A 74 -6.61 14.64 13.03
N ALA A 75 -7.02 13.42 13.41
CA ALA A 75 -6.45 12.17 12.90
C ALA A 75 -7.20 11.62 11.68
N GLU A 76 -8.25 12.28 11.20
CA GLU A 76 -9.19 11.71 10.22
C GLU A 76 -8.49 11.35 8.91
N LEU A 77 -7.61 12.24 8.40
CA LEU A 77 -6.86 11.99 7.18
C LEU A 77 -5.90 10.80 7.32
N LEU A 78 -5.29 10.61 8.49
CA LEU A 78 -4.40 9.48 8.77
C LEU A 78 -5.20 8.18 8.85
N ILE A 79 -6.37 8.20 9.49
CA ILE A 79 -7.28 7.06 9.57
C ILE A 79 -7.75 6.67 8.17
N ILE A 80 -8.20 7.64 7.35
CA ILE A 80 -8.63 7.39 5.97
C ILE A 80 -7.46 6.85 5.12
N ALA A 81 -6.26 7.40 5.27
CA ALA A 81 -5.06 6.89 4.58
C ALA A 81 -4.71 5.46 5.00
N LEU A 82 -4.82 5.14 6.30
CA LEU A 82 -4.62 3.78 6.81
C LEU A 82 -5.68 2.82 6.27
N VAL A 83 -6.95 3.23 6.19
CA VAL A 83 -8.01 2.43 5.57
C VAL A 83 -7.71 2.19 4.09
N GLY A 84 -7.34 3.24 3.34
CA GLY A 84 -7.04 3.12 1.91
C GLY A 84 -5.92 2.14 1.59
N THR A 85 -4.85 2.14 2.40
CA THR A 85 -3.69 1.26 2.16
C THR A 85 -3.91 -0.17 2.68
N ASN A 86 -4.55 -0.34 3.85
CA ASN A 86 -4.72 -1.67 4.46
C ASN A 86 -5.96 -2.40 3.95
N PHE A 87 -7.00 -1.67 3.55
CA PHE A 87 -8.21 -2.24 2.96
C PHE A 87 -8.25 -1.98 1.45
N SER A 88 -7.16 -2.36 0.78
CA SER A 88 -6.95 -2.08 -0.65
C SER A 88 -7.84 -2.93 -1.55
N ILE A 89 -9.00 -2.37 -1.91
CA ILE A 89 -9.92 -2.97 -2.87
C ILE A 89 -9.28 -3.08 -4.27
N ASN A 90 -8.37 -2.17 -4.61
CA ASN A 90 -7.61 -2.23 -5.86
C ASN A 90 -6.78 -3.52 -5.94
N ALA A 91 -6.08 -3.87 -4.85
CA ALA A 91 -5.30 -5.10 -4.77
C ALA A 91 -6.20 -6.32 -4.88
N ALA A 92 -7.32 -6.35 -4.13
CA ALA A 92 -8.30 -7.44 -4.20
C ALA A 92 -8.88 -7.62 -5.61
N PHE A 93 -9.15 -6.51 -6.32
CA PHE A 93 -9.62 -6.54 -7.70
C PHE A 93 -8.55 -7.12 -8.62
N PHE A 94 -7.29 -6.66 -8.49
CA PHE A 94 -6.17 -7.17 -9.26
C PHE A 94 -5.85 -8.65 -8.99
N THR A 95 -6.13 -9.16 -7.79
CA THR A 95 -5.98 -10.58 -7.46
C THR A 95 -6.71 -11.46 -8.47
N SER A 96 -7.87 -11.05 -9.00
CA SER A 96 -8.57 -11.82 -10.05
C SER A 96 -7.73 -12.04 -11.32
N TYR A 97 -6.93 -11.05 -11.72
CA TYR A 97 -6.00 -11.18 -12.87
C TYR A 97 -4.83 -12.08 -12.52
N ALA A 98 -4.25 -11.91 -11.33
CA ALA A 98 -3.14 -12.75 -10.85
C ALA A 98 -3.55 -14.22 -10.72
N THR A 99 -4.75 -14.49 -10.19
CA THR A 99 -5.35 -15.83 -10.09
C THR A 99 -5.54 -16.45 -11.48
N ARG A 100 -6.03 -15.67 -12.46
CA ARG A 100 -6.18 -16.11 -13.85
C ARG A 100 -4.84 -16.44 -14.50
N GLU A 101 -3.84 -15.58 -14.34
CA GLU A 101 -2.51 -15.80 -14.94
C GLU A 101 -1.76 -16.97 -14.31
N ARG A 102 -1.91 -17.17 -13.00
CA ARG A 102 -1.36 -18.35 -12.29
C ARG A 102 -2.14 -19.63 -12.59
N GLY A 103 -3.29 -19.54 -13.29
CA GLY A 103 -4.11 -20.68 -13.65
C GLY A 103 -4.75 -21.39 -12.44
N ILE A 104 -5.02 -20.67 -11.36
CA ILE A 104 -5.62 -21.23 -10.15
C ILE A 104 -7.06 -21.66 -10.45
N ARG A 105 -7.37 -22.93 -10.19
CA ARG A 105 -8.67 -23.54 -10.46
C ARG A 105 -9.60 -23.46 -9.24
N ALA A 106 -10.90 -23.64 -9.47
CA ALA A 106 -11.92 -23.55 -8.42
C ALA A 106 -11.71 -24.57 -7.28
N ASP A 107 -11.22 -25.77 -7.60
CA ASP A 107 -10.86 -26.81 -6.63
C ASP A 107 -9.69 -26.42 -5.72
N GLN A 108 -8.85 -25.49 -6.16
CA GLN A 108 -7.71 -24.96 -5.41
C GLN A 108 -8.04 -23.70 -4.60
N TYR A 109 -9.28 -23.20 -4.67
CA TYR A 109 -9.70 -21.96 -4.01
C TYR A 109 -9.36 -21.95 -2.51
N ARG A 110 -9.67 -23.05 -1.82
CA ARG A 110 -9.43 -23.17 -0.38
C ARG A 110 -7.93 -23.14 -0.05
N ASP A 111 -7.14 -23.88 -0.81
CA ASP A 111 -5.69 -23.97 -0.59
C ASP A 111 -5.01 -22.63 -0.87
N ALA A 112 -5.37 -21.97 -1.97
CA ALA A 112 -4.89 -20.62 -2.29
C ALA A 112 -5.28 -19.60 -1.21
N THR A 113 -6.50 -19.69 -0.68
CA THR A 113 -6.96 -18.79 0.39
C THR A 113 -6.13 -18.96 1.67
N ILE A 114 -5.87 -20.21 2.08
CA ILE A 114 -5.15 -20.51 3.33
C ILE A 114 -3.65 -20.23 3.21
N THR A 115 -3.06 -20.50 2.05
CA THR A 115 -1.60 -20.43 1.87
C THR A 115 -1.11 -19.08 1.35
N ASP A 116 -1.95 -18.31 0.65
CA ASP A 116 -1.58 -17.03 0.04
C ASP A 116 -2.41 -15.89 0.63
N THR A 117 -3.73 -15.93 0.49
CA THR A 117 -4.61 -14.78 0.82
C THR A 117 -4.62 -14.43 2.31
N ILE A 118 -4.83 -15.40 3.21
CA ILE A 118 -4.91 -15.12 4.66
C ILE A 118 -3.56 -14.64 5.20
N PRO A 119 -2.42 -15.33 4.97
CA PRO A 119 -1.11 -14.84 5.42
C PRO A 119 -0.76 -13.49 4.79
N GLY A 120 -1.10 -13.28 3.52
CA GLY A 120 -0.86 -12.04 2.78
C GLY A 120 -1.62 -10.83 3.32
N ILE A 121 -2.72 -11.03 4.06
CA ILE A 121 -3.49 -9.95 4.71
C ILE A 121 -3.08 -9.82 6.19
N VAL A 122 -2.99 -10.93 6.92
CA VAL A 122 -2.73 -10.92 8.36
C VAL A 122 -1.33 -10.43 8.68
N ALA A 123 -0.30 -10.90 7.96
CA ALA A 123 1.07 -10.52 8.27
C ALA A 123 1.31 -9.01 8.10
N PRO A 124 0.91 -8.34 6.99
CA PRO A 124 1.01 -6.89 6.89
C PRO A 124 0.18 -6.12 7.94
N GLY A 125 -0.98 -6.66 8.35
CA GLY A 125 -1.78 -6.08 9.43
C GLY A 125 -1.05 -6.08 10.78
N ILE A 126 -0.46 -7.22 11.15
CA ILE A 126 0.39 -7.34 12.35
C ILE A 126 1.58 -6.38 12.24
N MET A 127 2.27 -6.37 11.10
CA MET A 127 3.39 -5.47 10.86
C MET A 127 3.00 -4.00 11.04
N THR A 128 1.85 -3.59 10.52
CA THR A 128 1.33 -2.22 10.69
C THR A 128 1.12 -1.87 12.15
N CYS A 129 0.54 -2.79 12.95
CA CYS A 129 0.36 -2.59 14.39
C CYS A 129 1.71 -2.43 15.11
N LEU A 130 2.69 -3.28 14.80
CA LEU A 130 4.04 -3.20 15.38
C LEU A 130 4.73 -1.88 15.04
N VAL A 131 4.64 -1.43 13.79
CA VAL A 131 5.20 -0.15 13.34
C VAL A 131 4.56 1.03 14.09
N ILE A 132 3.24 1.01 14.25
CA ILE A 132 2.51 2.04 15.02
C ILE A 132 2.97 2.04 16.49
N MET A 133 3.13 0.87 17.11
CA MET A 133 3.60 0.77 18.49
C MET A 133 5.03 1.27 18.67
N VAL A 134 5.94 0.94 17.75
CA VAL A 134 7.32 1.49 17.74
C VAL A 134 7.29 3.00 17.64
N ALA A 135 6.51 3.53 16.69
CA ALA A 135 6.38 4.97 16.51
C ALA A 135 5.81 5.63 17.78
N ALA A 136 4.80 5.04 18.41
CA ALA A 136 4.24 5.55 19.66
C ALA A 136 5.26 5.53 20.82
N ALA A 137 6.03 4.45 20.97
CA ALA A 137 7.02 4.34 22.04
C ALA A 137 8.18 5.33 21.89
N VAL A 138 8.66 5.55 20.65
CA VAL A 138 9.84 6.39 20.39
C VAL A 138 9.49 7.86 20.13
N LEU A 139 8.33 8.15 19.51
CA LEU A 139 7.94 9.52 19.16
C LEU A 139 6.80 10.05 20.02
N GLY A 140 6.05 9.20 20.74
CA GLY A 140 4.88 9.63 21.51
C GLY A 140 5.18 10.69 22.57
N HIS A 141 6.42 10.74 23.07
CA HIS A 141 6.87 11.70 24.07
C HIS A 141 7.41 13.02 23.48
N THR A 142 7.66 13.11 22.16
CA THR A 142 8.21 14.34 21.56
C THR A 142 7.11 15.34 21.19
N GLY A 143 5.89 14.87 20.93
CA GLY A 143 4.76 15.69 20.48
C GLY A 143 4.97 16.32 19.09
N GLU A 144 6.08 16.01 18.41
CA GLU A 144 6.43 16.60 17.13
C GLU A 144 5.79 15.86 15.96
N LYS A 145 5.29 16.61 14.98
CA LYS A 145 4.80 16.03 13.72
C LYS A 145 5.99 15.59 12.86
N VAL A 146 6.01 14.32 12.49
CA VAL A 146 6.98 13.80 11.54
C VAL A 146 6.62 14.24 10.13
N THR A 147 7.50 15.03 9.52
CA THR A 147 7.26 15.64 8.18
C THR A 147 8.25 15.16 7.13
N THR A 148 9.30 14.43 7.53
CA THR A 148 10.36 13.97 6.64
C THR A 148 10.68 12.48 6.84
N LEU A 149 11.19 11.83 5.80
CA LEU A 149 11.67 10.44 5.88
C LEU A 149 12.91 10.30 6.78
N VAL A 150 13.72 11.36 6.89
CA VAL A 150 14.90 11.35 7.76
C VAL A 150 14.48 11.27 9.22
N GLN A 151 13.46 12.04 9.61
CA GLN A 151 12.87 11.95 10.95
C GLN A 151 12.30 10.54 11.22
N LEU A 152 11.64 9.91 10.23
CA LEU A 152 11.17 8.52 10.35
C LEU A 152 12.33 7.53 10.55
N ALA A 153 13.41 7.68 9.80
CA ALA A 153 14.57 6.80 9.92
C ALA A 153 15.26 6.93 11.29
N ASN A 154 15.35 8.14 11.82
CA ASN A 154 15.99 8.41 13.11
C ASN A 154 15.22 7.85 14.30
N VAL A 155 13.95 7.46 14.14
CA VAL A 155 13.17 6.69 15.14
C VAL A 155 13.89 5.39 15.51
N PHE A 156 14.67 4.82 14.58
CA PHE A 156 15.38 3.56 14.81
C PHE A 156 16.76 3.76 15.42
N GLU A 157 17.28 4.99 15.48
CA GLU A 157 18.61 5.27 16.03
C GLU A 157 18.73 4.97 17.53
N PRO A 158 17.76 5.33 18.40
CA PRO A 158 17.79 4.94 19.81
C PRO A 158 17.75 3.43 20.05
N LEU A 159 17.20 2.66 19.10
CA LEU A 159 16.97 1.22 19.24
C LEU A 159 18.15 0.37 18.76
N ALA A 160 18.77 0.78 17.65
CA ALA A 160 19.83 -0.01 16.99
C ALA A 160 21.01 0.85 16.50
N GLY A 161 21.14 2.06 17.04
CA GLY A 161 22.15 3.03 16.62
C GLY A 161 22.01 3.44 15.15
N LYS A 162 23.08 4.00 14.59
CA LYS A 162 23.12 4.42 13.18
C LYS A 162 22.85 3.27 12.18
N ALA A 163 23.15 2.04 12.58
CA ALA A 163 22.87 0.86 11.78
C ALA A 163 21.35 0.65 11.60
N GLY A 164 20.55 0.90 12.64
CA GLY A 164 19.08 0.83 12.58
C GLY A 164 18.49 1.77 11.53
N SER A 165 18.89 3.05 11.57
CA SER A 165 18.45 4.04 10.59
C SER A 165 18.84 3.67 9.16
N MET A 166 20.04 3.10 8.97
CA MET A 166 20.51 2.67 7.65
C MET A 166 19.76 1.46 7.11
N ILE A 167 19.48 0.46 7.96
CA ILE A 167 18.66 -0.71 7.62
C ILE A 167 17.25 -0.25 7.23
N PHE A 168 16.65 0.68 7.98
CA PHE A 168 15.35 1.26 7.65
C PHE A 168 15.36 1.95 6.27
N VAL A 169 16.34 2.82 6.00
CA VAL A 169 16.40 3.55 4.72
C VAL A 169 16.55 2.59 3.53
N ILE A 170 17.43 1.60 3.64
CA ILE A 170 17.63 0.57 2.60
C ILE A 170 16.36 -0.25 2.42
N GLY A 171 15.77 -0.74 3.52
CA GLY A 171 14.53 -1.52 3.51
C GLY A 171 13.37 -0.74 2.89
N PHE A 172 13.19 0.51 3.30
CA PHE A 172 12.16 1.41 2.79
C PHE A 172 12.34 1.64 1.28
N PHE A 173 13.56 1.92 0.82
CA PHE A 173 13.84 2.13 -0.60
C PHE A 173 13.48 0.89 -1.42
N VAL A 174 13.90 -0.29 -0.95
CA VAL A 174 13.60 -1.58 -1.60
C VAL A 174 12.11 -1.84 -1.64
N ALA A 175 11.40 -1.69 -0.51
CA ALA A 175 9.97 -1.90 -0.43
C ALA A 175 9.20 -0.94 -1.35
N ALA A 176 9.58 0.35 -1.36
CA ALA A 176 8.98 1.35 -2.23
C ALA A 176 9.24 1.05 -3.71
N PHE A 177 10.47 0.68 -4.08
CA PHE A 177 10.85 0.34 -5.45
C PHE A 177 10.11 -0.91 -5.95
N SER A 178 10.01 -1.95 -5.11
CA SER A 178 9.25 -3.17 -5.39
C SER A 178 7.77 -2.88 -5.60
N SER A 179 7.18 -2.10 -4.68
CA SER A 179 5.77 -1.72 -4.75
C SER A 179 5.47 -0.87 -5.99
N MET A 180 6.38 0.02 -6.38
CA MET A 180 6.26 0.82 -7.60
C MET A 180 6.20 -0.06 -8.86
N LEU A 181 7.03 -1.10 -8.94
CA LEU A 181 7.04 -2.06 -10.04
C LEU A 181 5.70 -2.83 -10.12
N ALA A 182 5.26 -3.39 -9.00
CA ALA A 182 4.02 -4.17 -8.93
C ALA A 182 2.77 -3.31 -9.22
N ASN A 183 2.64 -2.16 -8.57
CA ASN A 183 1.47 -1.29 -8.72
C ASN A 183 1.40 -0.62 -10.08
N ALA A 184 2.53 -0.23 -10.68
CA ALA A 184 2.52 0.32 -12.03
C ALA A 184 2.06 -0.72 -13.05
N THR A 185 2.54 -1.97 -12.92
CA THR A 185 2.12 -3.10 -13.77
C THR A 185 0.63 -3.38 -13.61
N ALA A 186 0.15 -3.42 -12.36
CA ALA A 186 -1.26 -3.64 -12.06
C ALA A 186 -2.15 -2.53 -12.65
N GLY A 187 -1.83 -1.27 -12.35
CA GLY A 187 -2.58 -0.11 -12.83
C GLY A 187 -2.60 -0.02 -14.35
N GLY A 188 -1.44 -0.14 -15.01
CA GLY A 188 -1.36 -0.07 -16.47
C GLY A 188 -2.10 -1.21 -17.17
N THR A 189 -2.08 -2.42 -16.60
CA THR A 189 -2.84 -3.56 -17.15
C THR A 189 -4.35 -3.37 -16.97
N LEU A 190 -4.80 -2.97 -15.78
CA LEU A 190 -6.22 -2.74 -15.52
C LEU A 190 -6.78 -1.63 -16.44
N LEU A 191 -6.01 -0.57 -16.65
CA LEU A 191 -6.38 0.49 -17.60
C LEU A 191 -6.42 -0.03 -19.04
N ALA A 192 -5.47 -0.88 -19.44
CA ALA A 192 -5.46 -1.46 -20.78
C ALA A 192 -6.70 -2.30 -21.04
N ASP A 193 -7.03 -3.17 -20.09
CA ASP A 193 -8.19 -4.07 -20.17
C ASP A 193 -9.51 -3.28 -20.15
N GLY A 194 -9.61 -2.26 -19.29
CA GLY A 194 -10.76 -1.35 -19.26
C GLY A 194 -10.97 -0.57 -20.56
N LEU A 195 -9.92 -0.33 -21.33
CA LEU A 195 -9.96 0.28 -22.67
C LEU A 195 -10.13 -0.75 -23.81
N GLY A 196 -10.39 -2.02 -23.48
CA GLY A 196 -10.62 -3.10 -24.45
C GLY A 196 -9.35 -3.59 -25.15
N ALA A 197 -8.16 -3.32 -24.60
CA ALA A 197 -6.91 -3.85 -25.14
C ALA A 197 -6.69 -5.30 -24.71
N SER A 198 -6.72 -6.23 -25.67
CA SER A 198 -6.32 -7.63 -25.45
C SER A 198 -4.80 -7.76 -25.38
N GLY A 199 -4.25 -8.38 -24.32
CA GLY A 199 -2.81 -8.68 -24.26
C GLY A 199 -2.21 -8.99 -22.89
N GLY A 200 -2.97 -8.92 -21.80
CA GLY A 200 -2.46 -9.21 -20.45
C GLY A 200 -1.30 -8.29 -20.04
N PHE A 201 -0.42 -8.75 -19.16
CA PHE A 201 0.73 -7.97 -18.68
C PHE A 201 1.75 -7.66 -19.79
N GLU A 202 1.81 -8.46 -20.86
CA GLU A 202 2.83 -8.33 -21.91
C GLU A 202 2.39 -7.47 -23.12
N GLY A 203 1.12 -7.09 -23.20
CA GLY A 203 0.57 -6.31 -24.30
C GLY A 203 1.29 -4.97 -24.50
N LYS A 204 1.56 -4.58 -25.75
CA LYS A 204 2.19 -3.28 -26.08
C LYS A 204 1.41 -2.10 -25.50
N ARG A 205 0.08 -2.17 -25.53
CA ARG A 205 -0.82 -1.16 -24.92
C ARG A 205 -0.72 -1.15 -23.40
N SER A 206 -0.66 -2.31 -22.75
CA SER A 206 -0.42 -2.42 -21.31
C SER A 206 0.89 -1.75 -20.92
N LYS A 207 2.00 -2.06 -21.59
CA LYS A 207 3.32 -1.44 -21.32
C LYS A 207 3.32 0.08 -21.49
N LEU A 208 2.62 0.59 -22.52
CA LEU A 208 2.44 2.03 -22.71
C LEU A 208 1.69 2.66 -21.53
N LEU A 209 0.59 2.05 -21.09
CA LEU A 209 -0.20 2.56 -19.98
C LEU A 209 0.53 2.43 -18.63
N VAL A 210 1.34 1.40 -18.44
CA VAL A 210 2.27 1.30 -17.30
C VAL A 210 3.22 2.50 -17.31
N ALA A 211 3.81 2.85 -18.46
CA ALA A 211 4.66 4.04 -18.58
C ALA A 211 3.89 5.34 -18.29
N CYS A 212 2.62 5.44 -18.71
CA CYS A 212 1.76 6.58 -18.36
C CYS A 212 1.51 6.68 -16.85
N VAL A 213 1.24 5.56 -16.16
CA VAL A 213 1.07 5.52 -14.70
C VAL A 213 2.35 5.99 -13.99
N LEU A 214 3.51 5.50 -14.42
CA LEU A 214 4.80 5.93 -13.89
C LEU A 214 5.06 7.43 -14.14
N GLY A 215 4.76 7.90 -15.35
CA GLY A 215 4.88 9.31 -15.72
C GLY A 215 3.95 10.21 -14.90
N PHE A 216 2.72 9.76 -14.62
CA PHE A 216 1.80 10.46 -13.72
C PHE A 216 2.36 10.57 -12.30
N GLY A 217 2.99 9.51 -11.77
CA GLY A 217 3.67 9.56 -10.48
C GLY A 217 4.80 10.61 -10.45
N LEU A 218 5.62 10.66 -11.50
CA LEU A 218 6.68 11.67 -11.64
C LEU A 218 6.09 13.09 -11.71
N PHE A 219 5.02 13.28 -12.49
CA PHE A 219 4.31 14.54 -12.61
C PHE A 219 3.72 15.01 -11.26
N ALA A 220 3.10 14.10 -10.51
CA ALA A 220 2.57 14.40 -9.18
C ALA A 220 3.67 14.86 -8.21
N VAL A 221 4.85 14.21 -8.23
CA VAL A 221 5.99 14.62 -7.39
C VAL A 221 6.55 15.98 -7.81
N ALA A 222 6.58 16.27 -9.12
CA ALA A 222 7.05 17.54 -9.67
C ALA A 222 6.15 18.72 -9.28
N LEU A 223 4.82 18.50 -9.27
CA LEU A 223 3.85 19.53 -8.93
C LEU A 223 3.58 19.69 -7.44
N ALA A 224 3.86 18.68 -6.62
CA ALA A 224 3.56 18.72 -5.19
C ALA A 224 4.60 19.57 -4.42
N PRO A 225 4.25 20.77 -3.94
CA PRO A 225 5.11 21.50 -3.01
C PRO A 225 5.05 20.86 -1.61
N GLY A 226 6.11 21.02 -0.81
CA GLY A 226 6.09 20.71 0.62
C GLY A 226 6.50 19.28 0.99
N SER A 227 5.87 18.73 2.04
CA SER A 227 6.29 17.48 2.67
C SER A 227 5.98 16.26 1.80
N ARG A 228 7.00 15.44 1.56
CA ARG A 228 6.86 14.17 0.85
C ARG A 228 6.04 13.14 1.64
N VAL A 229 6.11 13.20 2.97
CA VAL A 229 5.29 12.35 3.85
C VAL A 229 3.81 12.69 3.69
N GLN A 230 3.46 13.99 3.66
CA GLN A 230 2.08 14.42 3.45
C GLN A 230 1.56 14.03 2.06
N LEU A 231 2.40 14.11 1.02
CA LEU A 231 2.03 13.64 -0.31
C LEU A 231 1.67 12.15 -0.32
N ILE A 232 2.45 11.31 0.40
CA ILE A 232 2.17 9.88 0.55
C ILE A 232 0.84 9.68 1.29
N ILE A 233 0.64 10.34 2.44
CA ILE A 233 -0.60 10.23 3.23
C ILE A 233 -1.81 10.62 2.38
N PHE A 234 -1.72 11.74 1.67
CA PHE A 234 -2.78 12.22 0.79
C PHE A 234 -3.06 11.24 -0.35
N ALA A 235 -2.02 10.74 -1.03
CA ALA A 235 -2.17 9.76 -2.10
C ALA A 235 -2.85 8.47 -1.61
N GLN A 236 -2.51 7.99 -0.40
CA GLN A 236 -3.17 6.82 0.19
C GLN A 236 -4.64 7.13 0.52
N ALA A 237 -4.94 8.30 1.08
CA ALA A 237 -6.33 8.68 1.36
C ALA A 237 -7.19 8.72 0.08
N MET A 238 -6.65 9.24 -1.03
CA MET A 238 -7.36 9.32 -2.32
C MET A 238 -7.82 7.95 -2.85
N THR A 239 -7.15 6.86 -2.48
CA THR A 239 -7.53 5.50 -2.93
C THR A 239 -8.93 5.10 -2.46
N VAL A 240 -9.39 5.64 -1.33
CA VAL A 240 -10.73 5.39 -0.77
C VAL A 240 -11.84 6.01 -1.62
N LEU A 241 -11.53 6.98 -2.50
CA LEU A 241 -12.53 7.54 -3.42
C LEU A 241 -12.92 6.54 -4.52
N VAL A 242 -11.97 5.70 -4.95
CA VAL A 242 -12.20 4.68 -6.00
C VAL A 242 -12.75 3.38 -5.41
N ALA A 243 -12.41 3.08 -4.15
CA ALA A 243 -12.76 1.84 -3.47
C ALA A 243 -14.27 1.50 -3.47
N PRO A 244 -15.24 2.44 -3.30
CA PRO A 244 -16.66 2.13 -3.40
C PRO A 244 -17.06 1.55 -4.76
N PHE A 245 -16.51 2.08 -5.85
CA PHE A 245 -16.85 1.62 -7.19
C PHE A 245 -16.37 0.18 -7.41
N LEU A 246 -15.10 -0.09 -7.10
CA LEU A 246 -14.53 -1.44 -7.22
C LEU A 246 -15.17 -2.42 -6.23
N GLY A 247 -15.47 -1.97 -5.02
CA GLY A 247 -16.11 -2.79 -3.99
C GLY A 247 -17.51 -3.23 -4.40
N ALA A 248 -18.29 -2.32 -4.98
CA ALA A 248 -19.61 -2.64 -5.53
C ALA A 248 -19.50 -3.66 -6.67
N MET A 249 -18.53 -3.48 -7.58
CA MET A 249 -18.31 -4.41 -8.67
C MET A 249 -17.93 -5.81 -8.17
N LEU A 250 -17.01 -5.92 -7.20
CA LEU A 250 -16.66 -7.20 -6.58
C LEU A 250 -17.85 -7.85 -5.86
N LEU A 251 -18.64 -7.08 -5.13
CA LEU A 251 -19.82 -7.56 -4.42
C LEU A 251 -20.85 -8.15 -5.39
N VAL A 252 -21.12 -7.45 -6.50
CA VAL A 252 -22.02 -7.93 -7.56
C VAL A 252 -21.47 -9.21 -8.17
N ILE A 253 -20.21 -9.21 -8.61
CA ILE A 253 -19.57 -10.37 -9.27
C ILE A 253 -19.58 -11.59 -8.35
N ALA A 254 -19.20 -11.45 -7.08
CA ALA A 254 -19.15 -12.51 -6.09
C ALA A 254 -20.52 -13.12 -5.76
N ASN A 255 -21.61 -12.45 -6.15
CA ASN A 255 -22.99 -12.90 -5.94
C ASN A 255 -23.72 -13.31 -7.23
N THR A 256 -23.05 -13.26 -8.39
CA THR A 256 -23.63 -13.71 -9.66
C THR A 256 -23.77 -15.23 -9.72
N ARG A 257 -24.65 -15.70 -10.62
CA ARG A 257 -24.78 -17.14 -10.92
C ARG A 257 -23.51 -17.75 -11.52
N LEU A 258 -22.61 -16.93 -12.08
CA LEU A 258 -21.35 -17.37 -12.66
C LEU A 258 -20.41 -17.99 -11.61
N MET A 259 -20.57 -17.64 -10.34
CA MET A 259 -19.73 -18.17 -9.26
C MET A 259 -20.08 -19.60 -8.84
N GLY A 260 -21.25 -20.14 -9.24
CA GLY A 260 -21.68 -21.48 -8.87
C GLY A 260 -21.58 -21.72 -7.36
N ASP A 261 -20.86 -22.77 -6.97
CA ASP A 261 -20.64 -23.18 -5.57
C ASP A 261 -19.71 -22.22 -4.79
N LEU A 262 -18.96 -21.35 -5.48
CA LEU A 262 -18.08 -20.34 -4.87
C LEU A 262 -18.80 -19.02 -4.58
N ARG A 263 -20.12 -18.97 -4.75
CA ARG A 263 -20.90 -17.77 -4.44
C ARG A 263 -20.78 -17.44 -2.95
N ASN A 264 -20.74 -16.13 -2.64
CA ASN A 264 -20.73 -15.67 -1.27
C ASN A 264 -21.92 -16.25 -0.48
N THR A 265 -21.60 -16.88 0.64
CA THR A 265 -22.54 -17.22 1.70
C THR A 265 -23.06 -15.95 2.38
N TRP A 266 -24.16 -16.09 3.12
CA TRP A 266 -24.78 -14.95 3.79
C TRP A 266 -23.87 -14.27 4.83
N TRP A 267 -23.05 -15.04 5.56
CA TRP A 267 -22.07 -14.48 6.50
C TRP A 267 -20.94 -13.73 5.77
N GLN A 268 -20.47 -14.24 4.64
CA GLN A 268 -19.49 -13.52 3.80
C GLN A 268 -20.09 -12.20 3.30
N ASN A 269 -21.35 -12.22 2.85
CA ASN A 269 -22.05 -11.00 2.45
C ASN A 269 -22.26 -10.01 3.60
N LEU A 270 -22.46 -10.48 4.83
CA LEU A 270 -22.52 -9.62 6.02
C LEU A 270 -21.19 -8.88 6.23
N PHE A 271 -20.05 -9.59 6.24
CA PHE A 271 -18.73 -8.98 6.39
C PHE A 271 -18.38 -8.05 5.23
N VAL A 272 -18.69 -8.45 3.99
CA VAL A 272 -18.52 -7.60 2.80
C VAL A 272 -19.38 -6.34 2.92
N GLY A 273 -20.62 -6.45 3.40
CA GLY A 273 -21.52 -5.31 3.62
C GLY A 273 -20.98 -4.33 4.66
N ILE A 274 -20.46 -4.83 5.79
CA ILE A 274 -19.81 -4.00 6.82
C ILE A 274 -18.58 -3.29 6.24
N GLY A 275 -17.72 -4.02 5.52
CA GLY A 275 -16.55 -3.43 4.87
C GLY A 275 -16.92 -2.38 3.82
N PHE A 276 -17.93 -2.67 2.99
CA PHE A 276 -18.42 -1.74 1.98
C PHE A 276 -18.97 -0.46 2.60
N LEU A 277 -19.73 -0.57 3.70
CA LEU A 277 -20.22 0.59 4.45
C LEU A 277 -19.06 1.40 5.04
N ALA A 278 -18.04 0.74 5.62
CA ALA A 278 -16.87 1.42 6.16
C ALA A 278 -16.11 2.22 5.07
N ILE A 279 -15.99 1.67 3.86
CA ILE A 279 -15.39 2.35 2.72
C ILE A 279 -16.24 3.54 2.27
N LEU A 280 -17.57 3.37 2.16
CA LEU A 280 -18.49 4.45 1.79
C LEU A 280 -18.41 5.62 2.78
N LEU A 281 -18.41 5.32 4.08
CA LEU A 281 -18.29 6.33 5.13
C LEU A 281 -16.93 7.04 5.08
N SER A 282 -15.85 6.28 4.90
CA SER A 282 -14.50 6.86 4.79
C SER A 282 -14.35 7.75 3.54
N SER A 283 -14.96 7.34 2.43
CA SER A 283 -15.01 8.11 1.18
C SER A 283 -15.83 9.39 1.34
N GLY A 284 -17.01 9.29 1.96
CA GLY A 284 -17.86 10.44 2.28
C GLY A 284 -17.17 11.44 3.21
N LEU A 285 -16.49 10.95 4.25
CA LEU A 285 -15.72 11.80 5.17
C LEU A 285 -14.57 12.53 4.47
N LEU A 286 -13.87 11.85 3.57
CA LEU A 286 -12.80 12.46 2.76
C LEU A 286 -13.35 13.56 1.85
N VAL A 287 -14.47 13.31 1.17
CA VAL A 287 -15.13 14.31 0.31
C VAL A 287 -15.59 15.52 1.14
N ALA A 288 -16.20 15.28 2.31
CA ALA A 288 -16.63 16.36 3.20
C ALA A 288 -15.45 17.25 3.64
N LYS A 289 -14.30 16.64 3.98
CA LYS A 289 -13.05 17.35 4.30
C LYS A 289 -12.52 18.16 3.12
N LEU A 290 -12.48 17.57 1.93
CA LEU A 290 -11.99 18.24 0.72
C LEU A 290 -12.87 19.41 0.27
N THR A 291 -14.17 19.34 0.56
CA THR A 291 -15.16 20.37 0.19
C THR A 291 -15.38 21.41 1.28
N GLY A 292 -14.76 21.26 2.47
CA GLY A 292 -14.89 22.18 3.60
C GLY A 292 -16.22 22.08 4.35
N ILE A 293 -16.95 20.98 4.18
CA ILE A 293 -18.23 20.72 4.85
C ILE A 293 -18.01 20.16 6.27
N ALA A 294 -16.83 19.61 6.57
CA ALA A 294 -16.45 18.98 7.84
C ALA A 294 -15.00 19.23 8.24
#